data_AF-A0A7V3VWV6-F1
#
_entry.id   AF-A0A7V3VWV6-F1
#
_cell.length_a   1.000
_cell.length_b   1.000
_cell.length_c   1.000
_cell.angle_alpha   90.00
_cell.angle_beta   90.00
_cell.angle_gamma   90.00
#
_symmetry.space_group_name_H-M   'P 1'
#
loop_
_entity.id
_entity.type
_entity.pdbx_description
1 polymer ?
#
loop_
_entity_poly.entity_id
_entity_poly.type
_entity_poly.pdbx_seq_one_letter_code
_entity_poly.pdbx_strand_id
1 'polypeptide(L)'
;MRRKAYRATDVKDVRLEEVLKRAPAGAVTAGVDIGKEAIYGVVRWSDGSFERPWKAKNPAEVATLVGVLRALAGRRELIVAMESTGSYGEPLHSKLAEAGLTVHRVGGKAAHDYAEVFDGVPSQHDGKDAAVIAELAAFGKSTPWPFRAKSAWEAEMAFWVDWLDIQQNLQRMWIGRLEALLARHWPEATRVLEFSSMTLLRALAHYGGPADLAKDRQASARLASWGGYWLRKEKIEKFLASAAQTVGVPQGAEEVRRMQQYAAMALAARGETRKARGELKRLAAGNEAIQRQAKAVGIGTACVLWVMLGDPKDYSCGEAYRKAMGLNLKERSSGKHQGMLKISKRGPSIVRRWMYFAALRTAQSAFVKPWYEAKKAKDKDRGHGALIAIARKLALALHAVGARGTTFEPWRLFSQKVLVGKQQQAKQRAARSRSNSGREVLVGMGAPPPNPRDLSPGANPGDKKSARGRTPPPPSPVLAPGSALGSVPTVALSSAQVKRV
;
A
#
# COMPACT_ATOMS: atom_id res chain seq x y z
N MET A 1 -27.17 -3.62 30.09
CA MET A 1 -26.79 -2.51 29.19
C MET A 1 -28.08 -1.84 28.68
N ARG A 2 -28.32 -0.55 28.99
CA ARG A 2 -29.61 0.10 28.70
C ARG A 2 -29.71 0.50 27.21
N ARG A 3 -30.82 0.14 26.54
CA ARG A 3 -31.23 0.47 25.14
C ARG A 3 -31.04 1.94 24.68
N LYS A 4 -30.69 2.87 25.58
CA LYS A 4 -30.60 4.33 25.36
C LYS A 4 -29.16 4.86 25.19
N ALA A 5 -28.12 4.04 25.30
CA ALA A 5 -26.73 4.49 25.24
C ALA A 5 -26.29 4.99 23.85
N TYR A 6 -26.92 4.48 22.77
CA TYR A 6 -26.50 4.74 21.39
C TYR A 6 -27.35 5.76 20.63
N ARG A 7 -28.34 6.40 21.28
CA ARG A 7 -29.11 7.47 20.62
C ARG A 7 -28.23 8.71 20.51
N ALA A 8 -27.88 9.07 19.28
CA ALA A 8 -27.07 10.25 18.99
C ALA A 8 -27.82 11.55 19.30
N THR A 9 -27.07 12.58 19.69
CA THR A 9 -27.52 13.96 19.83
C THR A 9 -27.03 14.73 18.62
N ASP A 10 -27.89 15.48 17.94
CA ASP A 10 -27.44 16.34 16.84
C ASP A 10 -26.49 17.42 17.38
N VAL A 11 -25.41 17.72 16.67
CA VAL A 11 -24.30 18.54 17.17
C VAL A 11 -24.74 19.98 17.54
N LYS A 12 -25.73 20.52 16.81
CA LYS A 12 -26.36 21.82 17.07
C LYS A 12 -27.13 21.88 18.40
N ASP A 13 -27.56 20.72 18.89
CA ASP A 13 -28.33 20.59 20.12
C ASP A 13 -27.43 20.28 21.33
N VAL A 14 -26.11 20.12 21.11
CA VAL A 14 -25.14 19.91 22.19
C VAL A 14 -25.00 21.19 23.01
N ARG A 15 -25.43 21.13 24.27
CA ARG A 15 -25.24 22.20 25.27
C ARG A 15 -24.01 21.89 26.12
N LEU A 16 -22.85 22.42 25.71
CA LEU A 16 -21.57 22.09 26.33
C LEU A 16 -21.52 22.39 27.84
N GLU A 17 -22.17 23.45 28.31
CA GLU A 17 -22.22 23.79 29.74
C GLU A 17 -22.91 22.70 30.58
N GLU A 18 -23.97 22.07 30.07
CA GLU A 18 -24.62 20.95 30.75
C GLU A 18 -23.77 19.69 30.74
N VAL A 19 -23.05 19.47 29.63
CA VAL A 19 -22.08 18.37 29.51
C VAL A 19 -20.93 18.55 30.52
N LEU A 20 -20.42 19.77 30.68
CA LEU A 20 -19.31 20.05 31.59
C LEU A 20 -19.70 19.95 33.08
N LYS A 21 -20.95 20.28 33.44
CA LYS A 21 -21.46 20.13 34.83
C LYS A 21 -21.40 18.70 35.34
N ARG A 22 -21.54 17.71 34.45
CA ARG A 22 -21.45 16.27 34.78
C ARG A 22 -20.06 15.66 34.54
N ALA A 23 -19.13 16.44 33.99
CA ALA A 23 -17.85 15.90 33.51
C ALA A 23 -16.81 15.79 34.64
N PRO A 24 -16.17 14.62 34.80
CA PRO A 24 -15.09 14.45 35.79
C PRO A 24 -13.88 15.32 35.44
N ALA A 25 -13.00 15.54 36.44
CA ALA A 25 -11.76 16.30 36.25
C ALA A 25 -10.73 15.52 35.41
N GLY A 26 -9.91 16.21 34.63
CA GLY A 26 -8.79 15.62 33.88
C GLY A 26 -8.85 15.82 32.36
N ALA A 27 -7.89 15.17 31.68
CA ALA A 27 -7.76 15.19 30.23
C ALA A 27 -8.88 14.39 29.55
N VAL A 28 -9.19 14.78 28.32
CA VAL A 28 -10.35 14.30 27.56
C VAL A 28 -9.89 13.82 26.20
N THR A 29 -10.53 12.77 25.69
CA THR A 29 -10.32 12.30 24.32
C THR A 29 -11.65 12.31 23.58
N ALA A 30 -11.68 12.86 22.37
CA ALA A 30 -12.83 12.80 21.48
C ALA A 30 -12.49 11.92 20.27
N GLY A 31 -13.16 10.79 20.12
CA GLY A 31 -13.04 9.96 18.93
C GLY A 31 -14.04 10.37 17.88
N VAL A 32 -13.62 10.41 16.62
CA VAL A 32 -14.46 10.81 15.50
C VAL A 32 -14.43 9.75 14.41
N ASP A 33 -15.62 9.26 14.07
CA ASP A 33 -15.86 8.42 12.90
C ASP A 33 -16.54 9.24 11.79
N ILE A 34 -16.11 9.03 10.55
CA ILE A 34 -16.40 9.91 9.42
C ILE A 34 -17.10 9.11 8.33
N GLY A 35 -18.42 9.26 8.26
CA GLY A 35 -19.23 8.79 7.16
C GLY A 35 -19.35 9.83 6.04
N LYS A 36 -19.84 9.35 4.89
CA LYS A 36 -20.09 10.21 3.72
C LYS A 36 -21.12 11.30 4.01
N GLU A 37 -22.21 10.96 4.69
CA GLU A 37 -23.35 11.86 4.94
C GLU A 37 -23.35 12.44 6.37
N ALA A 38 -22.65 11.81 7.31
CA ALA A 38 -22.62 12.20 8.71
C ALA A 38 -21.28 11.87 9.36
N ILE A 39 -20.90 12.66 10.35
CA ILE A 39 -19.76 12.47 11.23
C ILE A 39 -20.31 12.19 12.63
N TYR A 40 -19.74 11.21 13.32
CA TYR A 40 -20.07 10.90 14.71
C TYR A 40 -18.87 11.16 15.59
N GLY A 41 -19.03 12.06 16.56
CA GLY A 41 -18.04 12.33 17.61
C GLY A 41 -18.48 11.73 18.94
N VAL A 42 -17.56 11.08 19.66
CA VAL A 42 -17.81 10.60 21.04
C VAL A 42 -16.72 11.14 21.94
N VAL A 43 -17.13 11.81 23.00
CA VAL A 43 -16.23 12.25 24.07
C VAL A 43 -16.10 11.14 25.10
N ARG A 44 -14.86 10.76 25.41
CA ARG A 44 -14.48 9.88 26.51
C ARG A 44 -13.79 10.71 27.59
N TRP A 45 -14.32 10.61 28.79
CA TRP A 45 -13.79 11.30 29.97
C TRP A 45 -12.63 10.52 30.62
N SER A 46 -11.98 11.16 31.59
CA SER A 46 -10.81 10.64 32.31
C SER A 46 -11.10 9.38 33.12
N ASP A 47 -12.32 9.25 33.66
CA ASP A 47 -12.80 8.07 34.41
C ASP A 47 -13.23 6.90 33.50
N GLY A 48 -13.15 7.06 32.18
CA GLY A 48 -13.56 6.06 31.20
C GLY A 48 -15.05 6.09 30.84
N SER A 49 -15.83 7.01 31.41
CA SER A 49 -17.20 7.23 30.96
C SER A 49 -17.25 7.92 29.59
N PHE A 50 -18.34 7.70 28.86
CA PHE A 50 -18.54 8.22 27.51
C PHE A 50 -19.77 9.12 27.47
N GLU A 51 -19.67 10.19 26.70
CA GLU A 51 -20.83 10.93 26.22
C GLU A 51 -21.58 10.15 25.15
N ARG A 52 -22.85 10.52 24.96
CA ARG A 52 -23.61 10.05 23.80
C ARG A 52 -22.94 10.52 22.50
N PRO A 53 -23.05 9.75 21.40
CA PRO A 53 -22.55 10.20 20.11
C PRO A 53 -23.16 11.54 19.69
N TRP A 54 -22.30 12.46 19.28
CA TRP A 54 -22.67 13.73 18.66
C TRP A 54 -22.67 13.55 17.16
N LYS A 55 -23.84 13.72 16.53
CA LYS A 55 -24.02 13.57 15.09
C LYS A 55 -23.93 14.92 14.42
N ALA A 56 -23.04 15.06 13.44
CA ALA A 56 -22.94 16.23 12.58
C ALA A 56 -23.17 15.82 11.12
N LYS A 57 -23.98 16.58 10.38
CA LYS A 57 -24.14 16.39 8.92
C LYS A 57 -22.84 16.75 8.20
N ASN A 58 -22.40 15.88 7.30
CA ASN A 58 -21.22 16.10 6.48
C ASN A 58 -21.65 16.61 5.10
N PRO A 59 -21.19 17.78 4.61
CA PRO A 59 -20.24 18.71 5.23
C PRO A 59 -20.89 19.87 6.02
N ALA A 60 -22.22 19.99 6.00
CA ALA A 60 -22.95 21.20 6.44
C ALA A 60 -22.70 21.61 7.91
N GLU A 61 -22.41 20.66 8.81
CA GLU A 61 -22.27 20.90 10.25
C GLU A 61 -20.83 20.65 10.76
N VAL A 62 -19.84 20.53 9.86
CA VAL A 62 -18.43 20.35 10.22
C VAL A 62 -17.93 21.52 11.08
N ALA A 63 -18.26 22.76 10.70
CA ALA A 63 -17.86 23.95 11.45
C ALA A 63 -18.48 23.95 12.87
N THR A 64 -19.73 23.50 13.01
CA THR A 64 -20.42 23.38 14.29
C THR A 64 -19.72 22.36 15.19
N LEU A 65 -19.38 21.18 14.66
CA LEU A 65 -18.63 20.16 15.40
C LEU A 65 -17.26 20.67 15.87
N VAL A 66 -16.50 21.30 14.97
CA VAL A 66 -15.20 21.89 15.31
C VAL A 66 -15.34 22.99 16.37
N GLY A 67 -16.38 23.82 16.28
CA GLY A 67 -16.69 24.84 17.28
C GLY A 67 -16.94 24.27 18.67
N VAL A 68 -17.75 23.21 18.78
CA VAL A 68 -18.03 22.52 20.05
C VAL A 68 -16.75 21.88 20.63
N LEU A 69 -15.95 21.21 19.80
CA LEU A 69 -14.67 20.60 20.23
C LEU A 69 -13.66 21.66 20.66
N ARG A 70 -13.59 22.81 19.97
CA ARG A 70 -12.74 23.95 20.34
C ARG A 70 -13.17 24.55 21.68
N ALA A 71 -14.46 24.71 21.91
CA ALA A 71 -14.98 25.19 23.19
C ALA A 71 -14.62 24.21 24.33
N LEU A 72 -14.70 22.90 24.09
CA LEU A 72 -14.26 21.88 25.04
C LEU A 72 -12.75 21.96 25.32
N ALA A 73 -11.93 22.10 24.28
CA ALA A 73 -10.47 22.25 24.41
C ALA A 73 -10.06 23.53 25.16
N GLY A 74 -10.87 24.59 25.12
CA GLY A 74 -10.66 25.81 25.91
C GLY A 74 -10.90 25.63 27.42
N ARG A 75 -11.49 24.50 27.83
CA ARG A 75 -11.77 24.20 29.25
C ARG A 75 -10.94 23.03 29.77
N ARG A 76 -10.49 22.12 28.90
CA ARG A 76 -9.76 20.90 29.27
C ARG A 76 -8.74 20.52 28.19
N GLU A 77 -7.69 19.82 28.57
CA GLU A 77 -6.78 19.19 27.61
C GLU A 77 -7.55 18.17 26.76
N LEU A 78 -7.61 18.40 25.45
CA LEU A 78 -8.37 17.59 24.50
C LEU A 78 -7.47 17.00 23.43
N ILE A 79 -7.57 15.69 23.24
CA ILE A 79 -7.06 14.99 22.06
C ILE A 79 -8.25 14.59 21.19
N VAL A 80 -8.26 15.04 19.93
CA VAL A 80 -9.23 14.59 18.93
C VAL A 80 -8.60 13.44 18.14
N ALA A 81 -9.19 12.26 18.24
CA ALA A 81 -8.71 11.05 17.58
C ALA A 81 -9.60 10.71 16.38
N MET A 82 -8.98 10.36 15.26
CA MET A 82 -9.67 10.02 14.02
C MET A 82 -9.08 8.74 13.42
N GLU A 83 -9.91 7.94 12.76
CA GLU A 83 -9.38 6.91 11.87
C GLU A 83 -8.87 7.56 10.58
N SER A 84 -7.73 7.09 10.07
CA SER A 84 -7.20 7.54 8.78
C SER A 84 -7.81 6.71 7.66
N THR A 85 -8.98 7.16 7.17
CA THR A 85 -9.71 6.53 6.05
C THR A 85 -9.95 7.52 4.92
N GLY A 86 -9.15 7.38 3.86
CA GLY A 86 -9.41 8.07 2.57
C GLY A 86 -9.38 9.60 2.63
N SER A 87 -9.90 10.22 1.57
CA SER A 87 -9.97 11.68 1.42
C SER A 87 -11.12 12.33 2.20
N TYR A 88 -12.12 11.55 2.63
CA TYR A 88 -13.30 12.07 3.34
C TYR A 88 -12.97 12.71 4.70
N GLY A 89 -11.90 12.26 5.35
CA GLY A 89 -11.44 12.83 6.62
C GLY A 89 -10.57 14.07 6.49
N GLU A 90 -10.01 14.36 5.30
CA GLU A 90 -9.07 15.48 5.12
C GLU A 90 -9.70 16.86 5.38
N PRO A 91 -10.94 17.18 4.94
CA PRO A 91 -11.58 18.45 5.25
C PRO A 91 -11.76 18.70 6.75
N LEU A 92 -12.21 17.68 7.49
CA LEU A 92 -12.35 17.77 8.94
C LEU A 92 -10.98 17.90 9.61
N HIS A 93 -9.99 17.14 9.18
CA HIS A 93 -8.62 17.21 9.72
C HIS A 93 -8.01 18.61 9.54
N SER A 94 -8.18 19.22 8.36
CA SER A 94 -7.77 20.61 8.10
C SER A 94 -8.46 21.57 9.05
N LYS A 95 -9.79 21.47 9.20
CA LYS A 95 -10.56 22.39 10.05
C LYS A 95 -10.25 22.23 11.54
N LEU A 96 -10.00 21.01 12.02
CA LEU A 96 -9.52 20.78 13.38
C LEU A 96 -8.15 21.44 13.61
N ALA A 97 -7.24 21.32 12.64
CA ALA A 97 -5.92 21.95 12.72
C ALA A 97 -5.99 23.48 12.67
N GLU A 98 -6.81 24.07 11.79
CA GLU A 98 -7.08 25.51 11.74
C GLU A 98 -7.66 26.03 13.07
N ALA A 99 -8.44 25.22 13.77
CA ALA A 99 -8.97 25.53 15.10
C ALA A 99 -7.94 25.36 16.24
N GLY A 100 -6.71 24.93 15.94
CA GLY A 100 -5.64 24.71 16.92
C GLY A 100 -5.82 23.46 17.77
N LEU A 101 -6.63 22.49 17.32
CA LEU A 101 -6.90 21.26 18.06
C LEU A 101 -5.81 20.21 17.83
N THR A 102 -5.42 19.52 18.90
CA THR A 102 -4.49 18.39 18.83
C THR A 102 -5.18 17.18 18.23
N VAL A 103 -4.77 16.81 17.02
CA VAL A 103 -5.33 15.65 16.31
C VAL A 103 -4.39 14.46 16.38
N HIS A 104 -4.96 13.31 16.71
CA HIS A 104 -4.30 12.01 16.74
C HIS A 104 -4.93 11.06 15.73
N ARG A 105 -4.12 10.16 15.21
CA ARG A 105 -4.54 9.08 14.32
C ARG A 105 -4.66 7.78 15.09
N VAL A 106 -5.76 7.07 14.89
CA VAL A 106 -5.94 5.67 15.27
C VAL A 106 -5.87 4.79 14.02
N GLY A 107 -5.21 3.64 14.12
CA GLY A 107 -5.11 2.70 13.01
C GLY A 107 -6.42 1.92 12.85
N GLY A 108 -7.01 1.93 11.66
CA GLY A 108 -8.31 1.26 11.41
C GLY A 108 -8.38 -0.21 11.78
N LYS A 109 -7.28 -0.96 11.60
CA LYS A 109 -7.25 -2.34 12.09
C LYS A 109 -7.22 -2.43 13.61
N ALA A 110 -6.58 -1.50 14.30
CA ALA A 110 -6.60 -1.48 15.76
C ALA A 110 -8.02 -1.22 16.27
N ALA A 111 -8.73 -0.25 15.65
CA ALA A 111 -10.14 0.00 15.93
C ALA A 111 -11.01 -1.24 15.67
N HIS A 112 -10.92 -1.82 14.47
CA HIS A 112 -11.65 -3.03 14.10
C HIS A 112 -11.36 -4.22 15.03
N ASP A 113 -10.10 -4.44 15.44
CA ASP A 113 -9.74 -5.54 16.33
C ASP A 113 -10.21 -5.33 17.77
N TYR A 114 -10.34 -4.07 18.17
CA TYR A 114 -10.77 -3.70 19.51
C TYR A 114 -12.30 -3.61 19.62
N ALA A 115 -13.02 -3.42 18.51
CA ALA A 115 -14.46 -3.18 18.49
C ALA A 115 -15.30 -4.25 19.21
N GLU A 116 -14.92 -5.52 19.13
CA GLU A 116 -15.63 -6.60 19.85
C GLU A 116 -15.27 -6.62 21.36
N VAL A 117 -14.02 -6.28 21.71
CA VAL A 117 -13.56 -6.19 23.10
C VAL A 117 -14.22 -5.03 23.84
N PHE A 118 -14.58 -3.97 23.11
CA PHE A 118 -15.15 -2.74 23.64
C PHE A 118 -16.44 -2.96 24.45
N ASP A 119 -17.40 -3.70 23.89
CA ASP A 119 -18.72 -3.94 24.51
C ASP A 119 -19.13 -5.41 24.56
N GLY A 120 -18.28 -6.33 24.07
CA GLY A 120 -18.58 -7.76 23.96
C GLY A 120 -19.59 -8.10 22.87
N VAL A 121 -19.94 -7.15 21.99
CA VAL A 121 -20.96 -7.32 20.95
C VAL A 121 -20.32 -7.20 19.57
N PRO A 122 -20.61 -8.12 18.62
CA PRO A 122 -20.04 -8.06 17.28
C PRO A 122 -20.67 -6.96 16.39
N SER A 123 -21.65 -6.20 16.89
CA SER A 123 -22.28 -5.11 16.14
C SER A 123 -21.31 -3.95 15.93
N GLN A 124 -21.27 -3.40 14.72
CA GLN A 124 -20.54 -2.19 14.37
C GLN A 124 -21.54 -1.13 13.90
N HIS A 125 -21.39 0.09 14.41
CA HIS A 125 -22.15 1.27 14.00
C HIS A 125 -21.32 2.52 14.32
N ASP A 126 -21.52 3.59 13.56
CA ASP A 126 -20.65 4.78 13.56
C ASP A 126 -20.39 5.37 14.97
N GLY A 127 -21.42 5.40 15.83
CA GLY A 127 -21.26 5.88 17.21
C GLY A 127 -20.36 4.98 18.10
N LYS A 128 -20.32 3.67 17.84
CA LYS A 128 -19.43 2.74 18.54
C LYS A 128 -18.02 2.87 17.99
N ASP A 129 -17.86 3.03 16.68
CA ASP A 129 -16.56 3.22 16.06
C ASP A 129 -15.89 4.51 16.58
N ALA A 130 -16.65 5.60 16.70
CA ALA A 130 -16.19 6.83 17.35
C ALA A 130 -15.77 6.61 18.82
N ALA A 131 -16.52 5.83 19.60
CA ALA A 131 -16.18 5.53 20.99
C ALA A 131 -14.90 4.67 21.10
N VAL A 132 -14.75 3.66 20.24
CA VAL A 132 -13.57 2.81 20.11
C VAL A 132 -12.33 3.64 19.76
N ILE A 133 -12.46 4.59 18.84
CA ILE A 133 -11.39 5.51 18.46
C ILE A 133 -10.98 6.38 19.67
N ALA A 134 -11.96 6.91 20.41
CA ALA A 134 -11.71 7.72 21.61
C ALA A 134 -10.95 6.92 22.67
N GLU A 135 -11.37 5.68 22.92
CA GLU A 135 -10.75 4.81 23.91
C GLU A 135 -9.34 4.36 23.54
N LEU A 136 -9.12 3.93 22.30
CA LEU A 136 -7.78 3.56 21.83
C LEU A 136 -6.82 4.74 21.94
N ALA A 137 -7.28 5.96 21.66
CA ALA A 137 -6.47 7.14 21.86
C ALA A 137 -6.17 7.42 23.34
N ALA A 138 -7.15 7.27 24.23
CA ALA A 138 -6.95 7.38 25.67
C ALA A 138 -5.96 6.33 26.23
N PHE A 139 -5.92 5.12 25.66
CA PHE A 139 -4.94 4.07 25.99
C PHE A 139 -3.54 4.27 25.37
N GLY A 140 -3.30 5.42 24.71
CA GLY A 140 -2.03 5.68 24.03
C GLY A 140 -1.79 4.78 22.82
N LYS A 141 -2.85 4.20 22.23
CA LYS A 141 -2.81 3.45 20.96
C LYS A 141 -3.11 4.34 19.75
N SER A 142 -2.78 5.62 19.88
CA SER A 142 -2.85 6.62 18.82
C SER A 142 -1.50 7.31 18.64
N THR A 143 -1.33 8.03 17.54
CA THR A 143 -0.12 8.81 17.24
C THR A 143 -0.49 10.24 16.86
N PRO A 144 0.28 11.26 17.27
CA PRO A 144 0.08 12.62 16.79
C PRO A 144 -0.01 12.66 15.26
N TRP A 145 -1.01 13.39 14.75
CA TRP A 145 -1.25 13.53 13.33
C TRP A 145 -1.47 15.00 12.98
N PRO A 146 -0.39 15.81 12.93
CA PRO A 146 -0.50 17.20 12.51
C PRO A 146 -0.96 17.28 11.06
N PHE A 147 -1.91 18.19 10.77
CA PHE A 147 -2.27 18.50 9.40
C PHE A 147 -1.14 19.30 8.76
N ARG A 148 -0.68 18.86 7.60
CA ARG A 148 0.32 19.57 6.80
C ARG A 148 -0.19 19.64 5.38
N ALA A 149 -0.47 20.86 4.92
CA ALA A 149 -0.74 21.10 3.51
C ALA A 149 0.47 20.65 2.70
N LYS A 150 0.22 19.92 1.60
CA LYS A 150 1.28 19.54 0.67
C LYS A 150 1.86 20.81 0.06
N SER A 151 3.18 20.88 -0.01
CA SER A 151 3.85 21.89 -0.82
C SER A 151 3.45 21.75 -2.30
N ALA A 152 3.61 22.81 -3.10
CA ALA A 152 3.34 22.76 -4.53
C ALA A 152 4.08 21.60 -5.22
N TRP A 153 5.34 21.37 -4.85
CA TRP A 153 6.15 20.27 -5.37
C TRP A 153 5.61 18.88 -4.96
N GLU A 154 5.19 18.70 -3.70
CA GLU A 154 4.58 17.44 -3.24
C GLU A 154 3.23 17.17 -3.93
N ALA A 155 2.42 18.22 -4.13
CA ALA A 155 1.14 18.13 -4.84
C ALA A 155 1.33 17.77 -6.31
N GLU A 156 2.28 18.42 -7.00
CA GLU A 156 2.61 18.13 -8.39
C GLU A 156 3.17 16.71 -8.57
N MET A 157 4.04 16.27 -7.66
CA MET A 157 4.55 14.89 -7.68
C MET A 157 3.43 13.87 -7.45
N ALA A 158 2.53 14.13 -6.51
CA ALA A 158 1.38 13.26 -6.25
C ALA A 158 0.46 13.14 -7.47
N PHE A 159 0.20 14.25 -8.17
CA PHE A 159 -0.54 14.27 -9.43
C PHE A 159 0.10 13.36 -10.48
N TRP A 160 1.40 13.53 -10.76
CA TRP A 160 2.07 12.73 -11.79
C TRP A 160 2.23 11.26 -11.41
N VAL A 161 2.34 10.93 -10.12
CA VAL A 161 2.32 9.54 -9.64
C VAL A 161 0.96 8.88 -9.91
N ASP A 162 -0.13 9.57 -9.59
CA ASP A 162 -1.49 9.08 -9.85
C ASP A 162 -1.76 8.94 -11.36
N TRP A 163 -1.43 9.97 -12.14
CA TRP A 163 -1.55 9.96 -13.60
C TRP A 163 -0.76 8.79 -14.22
N LEU A 164 0.48 8.56 -13.78
CA LEU A 164 1.29 7.45 -14.25
C LEU A 164 0.65 6.08 -13.98
N ASP A 165 0.05 5.90 -12.80
CA ASP A 165 -0.60 4.65 -12.44
C ASP A 165 -1.88 4.41 -13.26
N ILE A 166 -2.71 5.45 -13.41
CA ILE A 166 -3.92 5.43 -14.24
C ILE A 166 -3.57 5.08 -15.68
N GLN A 167 -2.61 5.78 -16.29
CA GLN A 167 -2.27 5.59 -17.70
C GLN A 167 -1.67 4.20 -17.96
N GLN A 168 -0.90 3.64 -17.03
CA GLN A 168 -0.45 2.24 -17.15
C GLN A 168 -1.59 1.24 -17.04
N ASN A 169 -2.59 1.49 -16.19
CA ASN A 169 -3.75 0.63 -16.06
C ASN A 169 -4.64 0.69 -17.31
N LEU A 170 -4.87 1.89 -17.87
CA LEU A 170 -5.56 2.08 -19.14
C LEU A 170 -4.84 1.36 -20.28
N GLN A 171 -3.53 1.56 -20.42
CA GLN A 171 -2.74 0.89 -21.45
C GLN A 171 -2.85 -0.64 -21.35
N ARG A 172 -2.71 -1.19 -20.14
CA ARG A 172 -2.82 -2.64 -19.91
C ARG A 172 -4.20 -3.18 -20.27
N MET A 173 -5.26 -2.44 -19.93
CA MET A 173 -6.63 -2.80 -20.24
C MET A 173 -6.88 -2.81 -21.76
N TRP A 174 -6.41 -1.80 -22.49
CA TRP A 174 -6.52 -1.78 -23.96
C TRP A 174 -5.69 -2.87 -24.63
N ILE A 175 -4.47 -3.12 -24.16
CA ILE A 175 -3.62 -4.21 -24.67
C ILE A 175 -4.30 -5.58 -24.46
N GLY A 176 -4.87 -5.84 -23.28
CA GLY A 176 -5.59 -7.10 -23.03
C GLY A 176 -6.82 -7.28 -23.93
N ARG A 177 -7.53 -6.20 -24.26
CA ARG A 177 -8.63 -6.23 -25.23
C ARG A 177 -8.14 -6.50 -26.65
N LEU A 178 -7.02 -5.90 -27.05
CA LEU A 178 -6.38 -6.16 -28.34
C LEU A 178 -5.88 -7.60 -28.45
N GLU A 179 -5.34 -8.17 -27.37
CA GLU A 179 -4.90 -9.57 -27.33
C GLU A 179 -6.03 -10.54 -27.69
N ALA A 180 -7.23 -10.32 -27.13
CA ALA A 180 -8.40 -11.13 -27.47
C ALA A 180 -8.82 -10.99 -28.95
N LEU A 181 -8.78 -9.77 -29.51
CA LEU A 181 -9.11 -9.54 -30.92
C LEU A 181 -8.06 -10.13 -31.86
N LEU A 182 -6.78 -9.99 -31.54
CA LEU A 182 -5.68 -10.58 -32.29
C LEU A 182 -5.77 -12.11 -32.28
N ALA A 183 -6.09 -12.74 -31.15
CA ALA A 183 -6.27 -14.19 -31.10
C ALA A 183 -7.35 -14.70 -32.07
N ARG A 184 -8.39 -13.90 -32.34
CA ARG A 184 -9.48 -14.25 -33.26
C ARG A 184 -9.18 -13.93 -34.72
N HIS A 185 -8.64 -12.74 -34.99
CA HIS A 185 -8.53 -12.20 -36.34
C HIS A 185 -7.12 -12.21 -36.92
N TRP A 186 -6.10 -12.33 -36.06
CA TRP A 186 -4.70 -12.35 -36.50
C TRP A 186 -3.76 -13.04 -35.48
N PRO A 187 -3.93 -14.35 -35.22
CA PRO A 187 -3.22 -15.06 -34.16
C PRO A 187 -1.70 -15.15 -34.36
N GLU A 188 -1.21 -14.98 -35.59
CA GLU A 188 0.20 -15.02 -35.94
C GLU A 188 0.96 -13.73 -35.57
N ALA A 189 0.26 -12.59 -35.51
CA ALA A 189 0.87 -11.27 -35.28
C ALA A 189 1.79 -11.25 -34.06
N THR A 190 1.35 -11.93 -32.99
CA THR A 190 1.96 -11.85 -31.66
C THR A 190 3.11 -12.84 -31.48
N ARG A 191 3.26 -13.76 -32.44
CA ARG A 191 4.45 -14.60 -32.59
C ARG A 191 5.63 -13.82 -33.19
N VAL A 192 5.32 -12.76 -33.94
CA VAL A 192 6.32 -11.91 -34.58
C VAL A 192 6.61 -10.67 -33.72
N LEU A 193 5.57 -9.92 -33.33
CA LEU A 193 5.68 -8.68 -32.56
C LEU A 193 5.03 -8.82 -31.19
N GLU A 194 5.63 -8.24 -30.15
CA GLU A 194 5.00 -8.22 -28.83
C GLU A 194 3.71 -7.39 -28.83
N PHE A 195 2.70 -7.81 -28.06
CA PHE A 195 1.42 -7.13 -27.88
C PHE A 195 1.55 -5.64 -27.54
N SER A 196 2.58 -5.29 -26.77
CA SER A 196 2.81 -3.92 -26.29
C SER A 196 3.78 -3.12 -27.16
N SER A 197 4.26 -3.70 -28.26
CA SER A 197 5.24 -3.07 -29.14
C SER A 197 4.65 -1.84 -29.84
N MET A 198 5.46 -0.79 -29.99
CA MET A 198 5.04 0.45 -30.66
C MET A 198 4.61 0.18 -32.11
N THR A 199 5.37 -0.66 -32.83
CA THR A 199 5.09 -1.02 -34.22
C THR A 199 3.74 -1.71 -34.36
N LEU A 200 3.45 -2.73 -33.55
CA LEU A 200 2.18 -3.43 -33.62
C LEU A 200 1.02 -2.47 -33.31
N LEU A 201 1.11 -1.71 -32.22
CA LEU A 201 0.04 -0.77 -31.87
C LEU A 201 -0.19 0.30 -32.95
N ARG A 202 0.87 0.80 -33.60
CA ARG A 202 0.72 1.75 -34.74
C ARG A 202 0.12 1.08 -35.96
N ALA A 203 0.52 -0.14 -36.28
CA ALA A 203 -0.07 -0.91 -37.38
C ALA A 203 -1.56 -1.16 -37.14
N LEU A 204 -1.95 -1.59 -35.94
CA LEU A 204 -3.35 -1.81 -35.60
C LEU A 204 -4.16 -0.51 -35.58
N ALA A 205 -3.59 0.60 -35.09
CA ALA A 205 -4.25 1.91 -35.11
C ALA A 205 -4.46 2.44 -36.54
N HIS A 206 -3.54 2.14 -37.46
CA HIS A 206 -3.61 2.60 -38.84
C HIS A 206 -4.47 1.69 -39.72
N TYR A 207 -4.18 0.38 -39.74
CA TYR A 207 -4.84 -0.57 -40.66
C TYR A 207 -6.01 -1.33 -40.03
N GLY A 208 -6.07 -1.44 -38.70
CA GLY A 208 -7.16 -2.15 -38.02
C GLY A 208 -7.23 -3.67 -38.24
N GLY A 209 -6.31 -4.26 -39.00
CA GLY A 209 -6.32 -5.68 -39.30
C GLY A 209 -5.26 -6.13 -40.30
N PRO A 210 -5.10 -7.45 -40.48
CA PRO A 210 -4.15 -8.03 -41.42
C PRO A 210 -4.53 -7.77 -42.89
N ALA A 211 -5.83 -7.73 -43.21
CA ALA A 211 -6.30 -7.58 -44.60
C ALA A 211 -5.88 -6.24 -45.22
N ASP A 212 -6.07 -5.14 -44.50
CA ASP A 212 -5.70 -3.81 -45.01
C ASP A 212 -4.19 -3.58 -44.98
N LEU A 213 -3.49 -4.17 -44.00
CA LEU A 213 -2.02 -4.16 -43.97
C LEU A 213 -1.43 -4.90 -45.19
N ALA A 214 -1.99 -6.06 -45.55
CA ALA A 214 -1.49 -6.87 -46.67
C ALA A 214 -1.72 -6.21 -48.04
N LYS A 215 -2.73 -5.35 -48.17
CA LYS A 215 -3.04 -4.60 -49.40
C LYS A 215 -2.14 -3.38 -49.61
N ASP A 216 -1.59 -2.81 -48.54
CA ASP A 216 -0.77 -1.60 -48.66
C ASP A 216 0.65 -1.89 -49.17
N ARG A 217 0.95 -1.42 -50.39
CA ARG A 217 2.28 -1.52 -51.01
C ARG A 217 3.36 -0.77 -50.22
N GLN A 218 2.99 0.23 -49.42
CA GLN A 218 3.91 1.00 -48.59
C GLN A 218 4.05 0.45 -47.16
N ALA A 219 3.38 -0.67 -46.83
CA ALA A 219 3.35 -1.20 -45.47
C ALA A 219 4.76 -1.48 -44.91
N SER A 220 5.66 -2.02 -45.73
CA SER A 220 7.05 -2.29 -45.32
C SER A 220 7.78 -1.01 -44.87
N ALA A 221 7.70 0.05 -45.67
CA ALA A 221 8.32 1.35 -45.36
C ALA A 221 7.69 2.00 -44.11
N ARG A 222 6.37 1.91 -43.95
CA ARG A 222 5.65 2.42 -42.75
C ARG A 222 6.05 1.65 -41.49
N LEU A 223 6.11 0.33 -41.55
CA LEU A 223 6.54 -0.50 -40.42
C LEU A 223 8.00 -0.19 -40.03
N ALA A 224 8.88 0.00 -41.02
CA ALA A 224 10.27 0.40 -40.79
C ALA A 224 10.37 1.76 -40.08
N SER A 225 9.59 2.76 -40.52
CA SER A 225 9.60 4.09 -39.88
C SER A 225 9.08 4.06 -38.45
N TRP A 226 8.13 3.17 -38.14
CA TRP A 226 7.61 3.02 -36.77
C TRP A 226 8.50 2.20 -35.84
N GLY A 227 9.10 1.12 -36.36
CA GLY A 227 10.03 0.28 -35.60
C GLY A 227 11.41 0.90 -35.41
N GLY A 228 11.79 1.81 -36.31
CA GLY A 228 13.10 2.44 -36.35
C GLY A 228 14.22 1.42 -36.54
N TYR A 229 15.42 1.80 -36.11
CA TYR A 229 16.65 1.00 -36.27
C TYR A 229 16.57 -0.43 -35.71
N TRP A 230 15.70 -0.68 -34.72
CA TRP A 230 15.63 -1.96 -34.02
C TRP A 230 14.74 -3.00 -34.69
N LEU A 231 13.93 -2.62 -35.68
CA LEU A 231 13.05 -3.53 -36.40
C LEU A 231 13.71 -3.95 -37.72
N ARG A 232 14.37 -5.12 -37.69
CA ARG A 232 15.08 -5.66 -38.86
C ARG A 232 14.13 -5.97 -40.01
N LYS A 233 14.64 -5.85 -41.24
CA LYS A 233 13.89 -6.08 -42.48
C LYS A 233 13.23 -7.46 -42.51
N GLU A 234 13.94 -8.51 -42.09
CA GLU A 234 13.43 -9.88 -42.08
C GLU A 234 12.22 -10.03 -41.14
N LYS A 235 12.20 -9.24 -40.05
CA LYS A 235 11.09 -9.25 -39.09
C LYS A 235 9.86 -8.52 -39.66
N ILE A 236 10.07 -7.46 -40.44
CA ILE A 236 9.01 -6.76 -41.18
C ILE A 236 8.40 -7.68 -42.21
N GLU A 237 9.24 -8.34 -43.03
CA GLU A 237 8.79 -9.28 -44.05
C GLU A 237 7.99 -10.44 -43.44
N LYS A 238 8.47 -11.02 -42.33
CA LYS A 238 7.73 -12.05 -41.58
C LYS A 238 6.36 -11.56 -41.08
N PHE A 239 6.29 -10.32 -40.60
CA PHE A 239 5.03 -9.74 -40.13
C PHE A 239 4.03 -9.45 -41.26
N LEU A 240 4.51 -8.99 -42.41
CA LEU A 240 3.69 -8.79 -43.61
C LEU A 240 3.20 -10.14 -44.17
N ALA A 241 4.08 -11.14 -44.24
CA ALA A 241 3.72 -12.49 -44.64
C ALA A 241 2.65 -13.07 -43.70
N SER A 242 2.78 -12.86 -42.39
CA SER A 242 1.78 -13.32 -41.43
C SER A 242 0.44 -12.60 -41.57
N ALA A 243 0.39 -11.40 -42.14
CA ALA A 243 -0.86 -10.71 -42.44
C ALA A 243 -1.53 -11.31 -43.68
N ALA A 244 -0.75 -11.59 -44.74
CA ALA A 244 -1.27 -12.14 -45.99
C ALA A 244 -1.75 -13.60 -45.87
N GLN A 245 -1.16 -14.37 -44.97
CA GLN A 245 -1.40 -15.81 -44.81
C GLN A 245 -2.14 -16.15 -43.50
N THR A 246 -2.78 -15.17 -42.86
CA THR A 246 -3.40 -15.40 -41.56
C THR A 246 -4.53 -16.43 -41.64
N VAL A 247 -4.63 -17.30 -40.62
CA VAL A 247 -5.78 -18.18 -40.42
C VAL A 247 -6.91 -17.52 -39.61
N GLY A 248 -6.73 -16.25 -39.25
CA GLY A 248 -7.70 -15.50 -38.46
C GLY A 248 -9.03 -15.32 -39.18
N VAL A 249 -10.10 -15.19 -38.40
CA VAL A 249 -11.44 -14.93 -38.94
C VAL A 249 -11.42 -13.57 -39.66
N PRO A 250 -11.87 -13.47 -40.92
CA PRO A 250 -11.95 -12.20 -41.64
C PRO A 250 -12.74 -11.15 -40.85
N GLN A 251 -12.21 -9.94 -40.77
CA GLN A 251 -12.85 -8.85 -40.02
C GLN A 251 -13.92 -8.15 -40.87
N GLY A 252 -15.07 -7.87 -40.25
CA GLY A 252 -16.02 -6.87 -40.74
C GLY A 252 -15.57 -5.44 -40.41
N ALA A 253 -16.22 -4.44 -41.03
CA ALA A 253 -15.85 -3.03 -40.88
C ALA A 253 -15.81 -2.56 -39.41
N GLU A 254 -16.75 -3.02 -38.58
CA GLU A 254 -16.80 -2.63 -37.17
C GLU A 254 -15.74 -3.33 -36.30
N GLU A 255 -15.26 -4.50 -36.70
CA GLU A 255 -14.16 -5.17 -36.02
C GLU A 255 -12.82 -4.49 -36.34
N VAL A 256 -12.63 -4.04 -37.59
CA VAL A 256 -11.50 -3.19 -37.99
C VAL A 256 -11.51 -1.88 -37.21
N ARG A 257 -12.66 -1.18 -37.19
CA ARG A 257 -12.82 0.09 -36.44
C ARG A 257 -12.52 -0.09 -34.95
N ARG A 258 -13.03 -1.16 -34.34
CA ARG A 258 -12.78 -1.48 -32.92
C ARG A 258 -11.28 -1.70 -32.66
N MET A 259 -10.60 -2.46 -33.52
CA MET A 259 -9.17 -2.71 -33.39
C MET A 259 -8.35 -1.42 -33.50
N GLN A 260 -8.69 -0.53 -34.45
CA GLN A 260 -8.06 0.78 -34.59
C GLN A 260 -8.24 1.64 -33.35
N GLN A 261 -9.47 1.75 -32.85
CA GLN A 261 -9.78 2.55 -31.65
C GLN A 261 -9.03 2.04 -30.43
N TYR A 262 -9.03 0.73 -30.17
CA TYR A 262 -8.33 0.17 -29.01
C TYR A 262 -6.81 0.38 -29.10
N ALA A 263 -6.24 0.25 -30.29
CA ALA A 263 -4.82 0.50 -30.52
C ALA A 263 -4.46 1.99 -30.36
N ALA A 264 -5.30 2.90 -30.86
CA ALA A 264 -5.12 4.34 -30.66
C ALA A 264 -5.16 4.73 -29.18
N MET A 265 -6.11 4.18 -28.42
CA MET A 265 -6.20 4.41 -26.97
C MET A 265 -5.00 3.83 -26.21
N ALA A 266 -4.50 2.65 -26.61
CA ALA A 266 -3.28 2.08 -26.04
C ALA A 266 -2.03 2.94 -26.34
N LEU A 267 -1.94 3.52 -27.54
CA LEU A 267 -0.86 4.44 -27.92
C LEU A 267 -0.93 5.75 -27.13
N ALA A 268 -2.11 6.34 -27.00
CA ALA A 268 -2.32 7.56 -26.22
C ALA A 268 -1.90 7.36 -24.76
N ALA A 269 -2.37 6.28 -24.12
CA ALA A 269 -2.01 5.95 -22.74
C ALA A 269 -0.50 5.68 -22.56
N ARG A 270 0.16 5.10 -23.58
CA ARG A 270 1.62 4.93 -23.61
C ARG A 270 2.34 6.28 -23.70
N GLY A 271 1.86 7.20 -24.52
CA GLY A 271 2.37 8.56 -24.65
C GLY A 271 2.32 9.30 -23.31
N GLU A 272 1.16 9.27 -22.65
CA GLU A 272 0.96 9.86 -21.33
C GLU A 272 1.83 9.21 -20.25
N THR A 273 2.00 7.89 -20.29
CA THR A 273 2.94 7.17 -19.41
C THR A 273 4.37 7.69 -19.58
N ARG A 274 4.81 7.97 -20.81
CA ARG A 274 6.15 8.52 -21.09
C ARG A 274 6.27 9.95 -20.57
N LYS A 275 5.27 10.78 -20.81
CA LYS A 275 5.18 12.16 -20.32
C LYS A 275 5.29 12.21 -18.79
N ALA A 276 4.45 11.45 -18.10
CA ALA A 276 4.45 11.37 -16.64
C ALA A 276 5.81 10.93 -16.07
N ARG A 277 6.48 9.96 -16.70
CA ARG A 277 7.83 9.54 -16.29
C ARG A 277 8.87 10.65 -16.50
N GLY A 278 8.74 11.46 -17.55
CA GLY A 278 9.58 12.64 -17.79
C GLY A 278 9.42 13.68 -16.69
N GLU A 279 8.18 14.02 -16.35
CA GLU A 279 7.88 15.00 -15.29
C GLU A 279 8.32 14.51 -13.91
N LEU A 280 8.07 13.25 -13.58
CA LEU A 280 8.56 12.66 -12.33
C LEU A 280 10.09 12.68 -12.25
N LYS A 281 10.79 12.47 -13.37
CA LYS A 281 12.26 12.57 -13.41
C LYS A 281 12.72 14.00 -13.16
N ARG A 282 12.06 15.00 -13.75
CA ARG A 282 12.34 16.42 -13.51
C ARG A 282 12.13 16.78 -12.04
N LEU A 283 10.96 16.45 -11.49
CA LEU A 283 10.61 16.77 -10.10
C LEU A 283 11.53 16.07 -9.09
N ALA A 284 11.96 14.85 -9.38
CA ALA A 284 12.85 14.11 -8.52
C ALA A 284 14.31 14.59 -8.57
N ALA A 285 14.71 15.41 -9.53
CA ALA A 285 16.11 15.77 -9.75
C ALA A 285 16.75 16.44 -8.51
N GLY A 286 15.98 17.26 -7.79
CA GLY A 286 16.43 17.94 -6.57
C GLY A 286 16.32 17.13 -5.27
N ASN A 287 15.83 15.88 -5.31
CA ASN A 287 15.64 15.07 -4.12
C ASN A 287 16.58 13.85 -4.12
N GLU A 288 17.64 13.91 -3.31
CA GLU A 288 18.65 12.86 -3.28
C GLU A 288 18.12 11.49 -2.85
N ALA A 289 17.17 11.45 -1.89
CA ALA A 289 16.61 10.19 -1.41
C ALA A 289 15.85 9.46 -2.53
N ILE A 290 15.05 10.20 -3.30
CA ILE A 290 14.38 9.69 -4.50
C ILE A 290 15.40 9.23 -5.53
N GLN A 291 16.43 10.03 -5.82
CA GLN A 291 17.46 9.66 -6.80
C GLN A 291 18.21 8.38 -6.41
N ARG A 292 18.59 8.24 -5.14
CA ARG A 292 19.25 7.03 -4.62
C ARG A 292 18.34 5.80 -4.73
N GLN A 293 17.06 5.93 -4.37
CA GLN A 293 16.09 4.85 -4.55
C GLN A 293 15.83 4.53 -6.03
N ALA A 294 15.81 5.54 -6.90
CA ALA A 294 15.60 5.38 -8.34
C ALA A 294 16.71 4.55 -9.00
N LYS A 295 17.95 4.59 -8.50
CA LYS A 295 19.03 3.70 -8.95
C LYS A 295 18.72 2.22 -8.70
N ALA A 296 17.95 1.90 -7.67
CA ALA A 296 17.58 0.52 -7.31
C ALA A 296 16.32 0.02 -8.01
N VAL A 297 15.28 0.86 -8.12
CA VAL A 297 13.93 0.44 -8.56
C VAL A 297 13.38 1.24 -9.75
N GLY A 298 14.14 2.20 -10.26
CA GLY A 298 13.71 3.14 -11.30
C GLY A 298 12.86 4.29 -10.75
N ILE A 299 12.83 5.38 -11.50
CA ILE A 299 12.28 6.67 -11.06
C ILE A 299 10.80 6.60 -10.66
N GLY A 300 9.96 5.94 -11.46
CA GLY A 300 8.53 5.84 -11.18
C GLY A 300 8.24 5.12 -9.86
N THR A 301 8.94 4.01 -9.57
CA THR A 301 8.79 3.32 -8.28
C THR A 301 9.29 4.18 -7.13
N ALA A 302 10.41 4.89 -7.28
CA ALA A 302 10.94 5.76 -6.22
C ALA A 302 9.98 6.92 -5.90
N CYS A 303 9.41 7.59 -6.91
CA CYS A 303 8.40 8.63 -6.71
C CYS A 303 7.13 8.09 -6.06
N VAL A 304 6.65 6.90 -6.46
CA VAL A 304 5.52 6.23 -5.79
C VAL A 304 5.83 6.00 -4.32
N LEU A 305 7.03 5.52 -3.99
CA LEU A 305 7.42 5.32 -2.59
C LEU A 305 7.44 6.63 -1.82
N TRP A 306 8.00 7.70 -2.38
CA TRP A 306 8.03 9.02 -1.75
C TRP A 306 6.63 9.58 -1.50
N VAL A 307 5.78 9.65 -2.54
CA VAL A 307 4.41 10.18 -2.42
C VAL A 307 3.59 9.39 -1.41
N MET A 308 3.77 8.07 -1.40
CA MET A 308 2.94 7.17 -0.61
C MET A 308 3.47 6.95 0.80
N LEU A 309 4.77 7.11 1.07
CA LEU A 309 5.39 6.75 2.35
C LEU A 309 6.17 7.90 2.99
N GLY A 310 6.43 9.00 2.29
CA GLY A 310 7.25 10.12 2.78
C GLY A 310 8.76 9.84 2.72
N ASP A 311 9.53 10.62 3.48
CA ASP A 311 10.99 10.51 3.54
C ASP A 311 11.39 9.19 4.25
N PRO A 312 12.23 8.34 3.65
CA PRO A 312 12.76 7.16 4.32
C PRO A 312 13.46 7.42 5.67
N LYS A 313 13.98 8.64 5.89
CA LYS A 313 14.61 9.08 7.16
C LYS A 313 13.62 9.14 8.32
N ASP A 314 12.33 9.30 8.00
CA ASP A 314 11.23 9.32 8.97
C ASP A 314 10.95 7.92 9.55
N TYR A 315 11.72 6.89 9.17
CA TYR A 315 11.57 5.54 9.69
C TYR A 315 12.79 5.14 10.53
N SER A 316 12.53 4.69 11.76
CA SER A 316 13.59 4.25 12.69
C SER A 316 14.48 3.14 12.15
N CYS A 317 13.95 2.28 11.27
CA CYS A 317 14.71 1.22 10.63
C CYS A 317 14.04 0.71 9.35
N GLY A 318 14.80 -0.04 8.53
CA GLY A 318 14.28 -0.64 7.31
C GLY A 318 13.14 -1.63 7.53
N GLU A 319 13.05 -2.22 8.73
CA GLU A 319 11.93 -3.07 9.12
C GLU A 319 10.63 -2.28 9.27
N ALA A 320 10.69 -1.07 9.86
CA ALA A 320 9.55 -0.14 9.91
C ALA A 320 9.13 0.29 8.50
N TYR A 321 10.10 0.61 7.63
CA TYR A 321 9.82 0.96 6.23
C TYR A 321 9.19 -0.21 5.44
N ARG A 322 9.68 -1.44 5.62
CA ARG A 322 9.08 -2.65 5.04
C ARG A 322 7.67 -2.92 5.56
N LYS A 323 7.41 -2.65 6.85
CA LYS A 323 6.08 -2.76 7.46
C LYS A 323 5.12 -1.75 6.82
N ALA A 324 5.57 -0.52 6.61
CA ALA A 324 4.83 0.54 5.93
C ALA A 324 4.45 0.18 4.48
N MET A 325 5.34 -0.50 3.75
CA MET A 325 5.02 -1.06 2.42
C MET A 325 3.99 -2.20 2.45
N GLY A 326 3.61 -2.72 3.62
CA GLY A 326 2.72 -3.88 3.76
C GLY A 326 3.37 -5.21 3.39
N LEU A 327 4.70 -5.29 3.46
CA LEU A 327 5.51 -6.45 3.06
C LEU A 327 6.02 -7.29 4.25
N ASN A 328 5.50 -7.04 5.46
CA ASN A 328 5.80 -7.90 6.60
C ASN A 328 5.12 -9.26 6.45
N LEU A 329 5.74 -10.33 6.95
CA LEU A 329 5.10 -11.65 6.94
C LEU A 329 4.18 -11.80 8.15
N LYS A 330 3.07 -12.51 7.94
CA LYS A 330 2.15 -12.98 8.97
C LYS A 330 1.98 -14.48 8.82
N GLU A 331 1.82 -15.14 9.94
CA GLU A 331 1.52 -16.56 10.06
C GLU A 331 0.31 -16.70 10.99
N ARG A 332 -0.55 -17.69 10.75
CA ARG A 332 -1.58 -18.09 11.71
C ARG A 332 -1.31 -19.53 12.07
N SER A 333 -0.62 -19.71 13.19
CA SER A 333 -0.21 -21.03 13.66
C SER A 333 -0.83 -21.30 15.03
N SER A 334 -1.24 -22.55 15.24
CA SER A 334 -1.67 -23.09 16.53
C SER A 334 -0.72 -24.21 16.93
N GLY A 335 -0.81 -24.69 18.18
CA GLY A 335 0.07 -25.76 18.67
C GLY A 335 0.10 -27.03 17.79
N LYS A 336 -0.96 -27.28 17.01
CA LYS A 336 -1.06 -28.43 16.08
C LYS A 336 -0.99 -28.05 14.59
N HIS A 337 -0.98 -26.76 14.25
CA HIS A 337 -1.04 -26.30 12.86
C HIS A 337 -0.02 -25.19 12.61
N GLN A 338 0.98 -25.45 11.76
CA GLN A 338 1.80 -24.39 11.20
C GLN A 338 1.16 -23.85 9.93
N GLY A 339 0.62 -22.64 10.01
CA GLY A 339 -0.03 -21.98 8.90
C GLY A 339 0.97 -21.44 7.88
N MET A 340 0.50 -21.22 6.65
CA MET A 340 1.36 -20.71 5.58
C MET A 340 1.70 -19.23 5.77
N LEU A 341 2.98 -18.87 5.63
CA LEU A 341 3.44 -17.48 5.67
C LEU A 341 2.86 -16.66 4.53
N LYS A 342 2.17 -15.55 4.85
CA LYS A 342 1.59 -14.61 3.89
C LYS A 342 2.08 -13.19 4.18
N ILE A 343 2.10 -12.31 3.19
CA ILE A 343 2.33 -10.88 3.48
C ILE A 343 1.13 -10.27 4.23
N SER A 344 1.38 -9.27 5.06
CA SER A 344 0.36 -8.63 5.90
C SER A 344 -0.67 -7.85 5.08
N LYS A 345 -0.24 -7.26 3.95
CA LYS A 345 -1.03 -6.34 3.10
C LYS A 345 -1.51 -5.07 3.83
N ARG A 346 -0.82 -4.66 4.91
CA ARG A 346 -1.18 -3.52 5.77
C ARG A 346 -0.74 -2.13 5.28
N GLY A 347 -0.06 -2.05 4.14
CA GLY A 347 0.37 -0.79 3.51
C GLY A 347 -0.47 -0.43 2.28
N PRO A 348 -0.09 0.61 1.52
CA PRO A 348 -0.79 0.95 0.28
C PRO A 348 -0.70 -0.17 -0.77
N SER A 349 -1.81 -0.43 -1.46
CA SER A 349 -1.87 -1.45 -2.54
C SER A 349 -0.97 -1.09 -3.71
N ILE A 350 -0.97 0.20 -4.11
CA ILE A 350 -0.11 0.75 -5.16
C ILE A 350 1.37 0.51 -4.85
N VAL A 351 1.84 0.78 -3.62
CA VAL A 351 3.22 0.51 -3.19
C VAL A 351 3.58 -0.96 -3.41
N ARG A 352 2.72 -1.90 -2.98
CA ARG A 352 2.98 -3.33 -3.17
C ARG A 352 3.05 -3.73 -4.64
N ARG A 353 2.15 -3.19 -5.48
CA ARG A 353 2.13 -3.44 -6.93
C ARG A 353 3.42 -2.95 -7.59
N TRP A 354 3.84 -1.72 -7.28
CA TRP A 354 5.07 -1.15 -7.83
C TRP A 354 6.34 -1.84 -7.31
N MET A 355 6.34 -2.30 -6.06
CA MET A 355 7.42 -3.14 -5.52
C MET A 355 7.46 -4.52 -6.18
N TYR A 356 6.32 -5.09 -6.55
CA TYR A 356 6.26 -6.34 -7.32
C TYR A 356 6.84 -6.15 -8.73
N PHE A 357 6.50 -5.06 -9.43
CA PHE A 357 7.10 -4.73 -10.73
C PHE A 357 8.60 -4.41 -10.63
N ALA A 358 9.06 -3.81 -9.54
CA ALA A 358 10.48 -3.67 -9.27
C ALA A 358 11.14 -5.04 -9.08
N ALA A 359 10.54 -5.93 -8.28
CA ALA A 359 11.06 -7.27 -8.06
C ALA A 359 11.12 -8.12 -9.35
N LEU A 360 10.12 -8.02 -10.24
CA LEU A 360 10.13 -8.67 -11.56
C LEU A 360 11.34 -8.22 -12.39
N ARG A 361 11.59 -6.91 -12.47
CA ARG A 361 12.75 -6.37 -13.20
C ARG A 361 14.07 -6.79 -12.55
N THR A 362 14.16 -6.71 -11.21
CA THR A 362 15.35 -7.14 -10.47
C THR A 362 15.64 -8.61 -10.68
N ALA A 363 14.62 -9.48 -10.71
CA ALA A 363 14.78 -10.92 -10.93
C ALA A 363 15.40 -11.27 -12.29
N GLN A 364 15.27 -10.40 -13.30
CA GLN A 364 15.89 -10.59 -14.62
C GLN A 364 17.36 -10.14 -14.69
N SER A 365 17.86 -9.41 -13.69
CA SER A 365 19.25 -8.96 -13.68
C SER A 365 20.21 -10.15 -13.56
N ALA A 366 21.35 -10.10 -14.26
CA ALA A 366 22.33 -11.17 -14.30
C ALA A 366 22.76 -11.65 -12.90
N PHE A 367 22.86 -10.73 -11.94
CA PHE A 367 23.28 -11.04 -10.57
C PHE A 367 22.18 -11.69 -9.70
N VAL A 368 20.91 -11.34 -9.93
CA VAL A 368 19.81 -11.83 -9.08
C VAL A 368 19.10 -13.03 -9.71
N LYS A 369 19.16 -13.18 -11.04
CA LYS A 369 18.54 -14.30 -11.76
C LYS A 369 18.95 -15.68 -11.22
N PRO A 370 20.23 -15.98 -10.92
CA PRO A 370 20.61 -17.26 -10.33
C PRO A 370 19.97 -17.50 -8.95
N TRP A 371 19.90 -16.45 -8.12
CA TRP A 371 19.26 -16.51 -6.81
C TRP A 371 17.75 -16.75 -6.93
N TYR A 372 17.10 -16.09 -7.89
CA TYR A 372 15.68 -16.24 -8.18
C TYR A 372 15.35 -17.65 -8.65
N GLU A 373 16.08 -18.18 -9.64
CA GLU A 373 15.85 -19.53 -10.17
C GLU A 373 16.09 -20.61 -9.12
N ALA A 374 17.17 -20.51 -8.33
CA ALA A 374 17.42 -21.45 -7.24
C ALA A 374 16.30 -21.46 -6.18
N LYS A 375 15.72 -20.28 -5.89
CA LYS A 375 14.61 -20.18 -4.95
C LYS A 375 13.28 -20.66 -5.54
N LYS A 376 13.05 -20.40 -6.82
CA LYS A 376 11.88 -20.87 -7.58
C LYS A 376 11.87 -22.40 -7.66
N ALA A 377 12.99 -23.02 -8.00
CA ALA A 377 13.13 -24.48 -8.03
C ALA A 377 12.78 -25.13 -6.68
N LYS A 378 13.19 -24.49 -5.57
CA LYS A 378 12.84 -24.96 -4.22
C LYS A 378 11.34 -24.90 -3.89
N ASP A 379 10.56 -24.04 -4.55
CA ASP A 379 9.12 -23.87 -4.31
C ASP A 379 8.25 -24.54 -5.39
N LYS A 380 8.70 -25.69 -5.91
CA LYS A 380 8.01 -26.45 -6.97
C LYS A 380 7.75 -25.59 -8.22
N ASP A 381 8.78 -24.85 -8.62
CA ASP A 381 8.77 -23.87 -9.72
C ASP A 381 7.79 -22.69 -9.59
N ARG A 382 7.22 -22.48 -8.40
CA ARG A 382 6.36 -21.32 -8.13
C ARG A 382 7.20 -20.08 -7.85
N GLY A 383 7.40 -19.26 -8.87
CA GLY A 383 8.22 -18.04 -8.79
C GLY A 383 7.68 -16.94 -7.86
N HIS A 384 6.39 -16.96 -7.52
CA HIS A 384 5.76 -15.89 -6.74
C HIS A 384 6.41 -15.68 -5.37
N GLY A 385 6.71 -16.77 -4.64
CA GLY A 385 7.38 -16.68 -3.34
C GLY A 385 8.80 -16.08 -3.43
N ALA A 386 9.50 -16.34 -4.53
CA ALA A 386 10.81 -15.76 -4.80
C ALA A 386 10.71 -14.25 -5.10
N LEU A 387 9.73 -13.82 -5.89
CA LEU A 387 9.48 -12.39 -6.18
C LEU A 387 9.11 -11.61 -4.90
N ILE A 388 8.25 -12.16 -4.05
CA ILE A 388 7.94 -11.53 -2.75
C ILE A 388 9.19 -11.43 -1.87
N ALA A 389 10.06 -12.44 -1.89
CA ALA A 389 11.32 -12.38 -1.16
C ALA A 389 12.29 -11.32 -1.71
N ILE A 390 12.34 -11.12 -3.04
CA ILE A 390 13.08 -10.01 -3.67
C ILE A 390 12.51 -8.67 -3.21
N ALA A 391 11.19 -8.46 -3.33
CA ALA A 391 10.53 -7.22 -2.91
C ALA A 391 10.82 -6.88 -1.45
N ARG A 392 10.80 -7.88 -0.55
CA ARG A 392 11.12 -7.70 0.88
C ARG A 392 12.58 -7.34 1.13
N LYS A 393 13.52 -7.88 0.35
CA LYS A 393 14.95 -7.52 0.42
C LYS A 393 15.18 -6.10 -0.11
N LEU A 394 14.54 -5.76 -1.23
CA LEU A 394 14.57 -4.41 -1.79
C LEU A 394 14.04 -3.38 -0.80
N ALA A 395 12.93 -3.66 -0.09
CA ALA A 395 12.39 -2.75 0.92
C ALA A 395 13.41 -2.33 2.00
N LEU A 396 14.22 -3.29 2.49
CA LEU A 396 15.28 -3.01 3.46
C LEU A 396 16.41 -2.16 2.84
N ALA A 397 16.78 -2.47 1.60
CA ALA A 397 17.80 -1.72 0.87
C ALA A 397 17.36 -0.30 0.57
N LEU A 398 16.10 -0.09 0.22
CA LEU A 398 15.52 1.22 -0.11
C LEU A 398 15.51 2.17 1.09
N HIS A 399 15.30 1.65 2.30
CA HIS A 399 15.52 2.42 3.53
C HIS A 399 17.00 2.76 3.70
N ALA A 400 17.90 1.78 3.56
CA ALA A 400 19.34 2.00 3.71
C ALA A 400 19.87 3.09 2.75
N VAL A 401 19.51 3.02 1.47
CA VAL A 401 20.00 3.98 0.47
C VAL A 401 19.32 5.35 0.57
N GLY A 402 18.03 5.38 0.90
CA GLY A 402 17.28 6.63 1.05
C GLY A 402 17.64 7.38 2.32
N ALA A 403 17.66 6.68 3.46
CA ALA A 403 17.87 7.28 4.78
C ALA A 403 19.34 7.49 5.14
N ARG A 404 20.22 6.54 4.78
CA ARG A 404 21.65 6.56 5.18
C ARG A 404 22.61 6.89 4.04
N GLY A 405 22.10 7.20 2.85
CA GLY A 405 22.93 7.55 1.70
C GLY A 405 23.80 6.41 1.16
N THR A 406 23.58 5.16 1.59
CA THR A 406 24.39 4.01 1.15
C THR A 406 24.20 3.75 -0.35
N THR A 407 25.27 3.36 -1.07
CA THR A 407 25.15 2.91 -2.47
C THR A 407 24.36 1.61 -2.56
N PHE A 408 23.45 1.53 -3.54
CA PHE A 408 22.69 0.30 -3.77
C PHE A 408 23.55 -0.74 -4.48
N GLU A 409 23.94 -1.78 -3.74
CA GLU A 409 24.73 -2.88 -4.28
C GLU A 409 23.94 -4.22 -4.24
N PRO A 410 23.42 -4.71 -5.38
CA PRO A 410 22.60 -5.91 -5.42
C PRO A 410 23.26 -7.14 -4.80
N TRP A 411 24.56 -7.33 -4.98
CA TRP A 411 25.28 -8.50 -4.45
C TRP A 411 25.26 -8.59 -2.93
N ARG A 412 25.19 -7.45 -2.21
CA ARG A 412 25.07 -7.44 -0.74
C ARG A 412 23.74 -8.06 -0.26
N LEU A 413 22.72 -8.04 -1.11
CA LEU A 413 21.38 -8.56 -0.79
C LEU A 413 21.19 -10.01 -1.23
N PHE A 414 21.86 -10.44 -2.29
CA PHE A 414 21.58 -11.71 -2.99
C PHE A 414 22.77 -12.69 -3.05
N SER A 415 23.89 -12.43 -2.37
CA SER A 415 25.03 -13.35 -2.36
C SER A 415 24.70 -14.75 -1.81
N GLN A 416 25.35 -15.78 -2.37
CA GLN A 416 25.23 -17.16 -1.90
C GLN A 416 25.72 -17.34 -0.46
N LYS A 417 26.75 -16.59 -0.02
CA LYS A 417 27.21 -16.60 1.38
C LYS A 417 26.12 -16.15 2.36
N VAL A 418 25.30 -15.16 1.99
CA VAL A 418 24.14 -14.71 2.80
C VAL A 418 23.03 -15.79 2.85
N LEU A 419 22.90 -16.62 1.81
CA LEU A 419 21.98 -17.77 1.81
C LEU A 419 22.48 -18.88 2.73
N VAL A 420 23.76 -19.26 2.64
CA VAL A 420 24.36 -20.34 3.46
C VAL A 420 24.37 -19.98 4.94
N GLY A 421 24.78 -18.76 5.30
CA GLY A 421 24.80 -18.30 6.69
C GLY A 421 23.42 -18.22 7.34
N LYS A 422 22.39 -17.78 6.59
CA LYS A 422 21.00 -17.80 7.09
C LYS A 422 20.41 -19.21 7.18
N GLN A 423 20.83 -20.13 6.31
CA GLN A 423 20.41 -21.53 6.37
C GLN A 423 21.02 -22.24 7.58
N GLN A 424 22.29 -21.99 7.91
CA GLN A 424 22.91 -22.49 9.14
C GLN A 424 22.21 -21.92 10.38
N GLN A 425 21.93 -20.62 10.44
CA GLN A 425 21.17 -20.02 11.55
C GLN A 425 19.73 -20.54 11.67
N ALA A 426 19.03 -20.76 10.55
CA ALA A 426 17.67 -21.31 10.57
C ALA A 426 17.66 -22.79 10.98
N LYS A 427 18.63 -23.60 10.52
CA LYS A 427 18.83 -24.98 10.97
C LYS A 427 19.17 -25.03 12.47
N GLN A 428 20.04 -24.14 12.96
CA GLN A 428 20.35 -24.03 14.39
C GLN A 428 19.13 -23.61 15.23
N ARG A 429 18.31 -22.67 14.76
CA ARG A 429 17.05 -22.30 15.43
C ARG A 429 16.02 -23.42 15.44
N ALA A 430 15.88 -24.15 14.32
CA ALA A 430 15.00 -25.32 14.24
C ALA A 430 15.49 -26.48 15.11
N ALA A 431 16.81 -26.69 15.20
CA ALA A 431 17.43 -27.66 16.09
C ALA A 431 17.22 -27.30 17.56
N ARG A 432 17.37 -26.02 17.95
CA ARG A 432 17.07 -25.52 19.30
C ARG A 432 15.59 -25.62 19.65
N SER A 433 14.69 -25.39 18.69
CA SER A 433 13.25 -25.57 18.87
C SER A 433 12.88 -27.06 19.06
N ARG A 434 13.58 -27.98 18.40
CA ARG A 434 13.39 -29.43 18.54
C ARG A 434 14.03 -30.00 19.81
N SER A 435 15.16 -29.43 20.26
CA SER A 435 15.77 -29.82 21.54
C SER A 435 14.93 -29.36 22.73
N ASN A 436 14.23 -28.23 22.61
CA ASN A 436 13.28 -27.77 23.62
C ASN A 436 11.94 -28.53 23.62
N SER A 437 11.55 -29.18 22.52
CA SER A 437 10.37 -30.04 22.49
C SER A 437 10.65 -31.47 22.96
N GLY A 438 11.92 -31.83 23.19
CA GLY A 438 12.36 -33.15 23.69
C GLY A 438 12.73 -33.16 25.18
N ARG A 439 12.69 -32.01 25.87
CA ARG A 439 12.60 -32.00 27.33
C ARG A 439 11.12 -32.12 27.67
N GLU A 440 10.69 -33.32 28.05
CA GLU A 440 9.49 -33.47 28.86
C GLU A 440 9.65 -32.55 30.08
N VAL A 441 8.96 -31.42 30.06
CA VAL A 441 8.63 -30.71 31.29
C VAL A 441 7.59 -31.60 31.93
N LEU A 442 8.01 -32.34 32.98
CA LEU A 442 7.10 -32.92 33.96
C LEU A 442 6.00 -31.89 34.24
N VAL A 443 4.76 -32.27 33.96
CA VAL A 443 3.57 -31.51 34.32
C VAL A 443 3.47 -31.56 35.84
N GLY A 444 4.22 -30.67 36.49
CA GLY A 444 4.11 -30.35 37.90
C GLY A 444 3.01 -29.31 38.09
N MET A 445 2.15 -29.59 39.08
CA MET A 445 0.98 -28.83 39.49
C MET A 445 1.26 -27.32 39.59
N GLY A 446 0.23 -26.52 39.28
CA GLY A 446 0.32 -25.06 39.27
C GLY A 446 0.95 -24.48 40.53
N ALA A 447 1.88 -23.54 40.34
CA ALA A 447 2.41 -22.76 41.44
C ALA A 447 1.25 -22.01 42.13
N PRO A 448 1.17 -22.03 43.48
CA PRO A 448 0.18 -21.23 44.18
C PRO A 448 0.49 -19.74 43.96
N PRO A 449 -0.55 -18.87 43.99
CA PRO A 449 -0.35 -17.43 43.83
C PRO A 449 0.56 -16.88 44.93
N PRO A 450 1.32 -15.80 44.65
CA PRO A 450 2.22 -15.19 45.62
C PRO A 450 1.46 -14.63 46.84
N ASN A 451 2.16 -14.62 47.98
CA ASN A 451 1.63 -14.30 49.30
C ASN A 451 1.11 -12.84 49.36
N PRO A 452 -0.14 -12.58 49.78
CA PRO A 452 -0.72 -11.22 49.87
C PRO A 452 0.02 -10.24 50.80
N ARG A 453 1.04 -10.69 51.54
CA ARG A 453 1.87 -9.85 52.42
C ARG A 453 3.01 -9.10 51.70
N ASP A 454 3.24 -9.36 50.41
CA ASP A 454 4.28 -8.65 49.63
C ASP A 454 3.79 -7.31 49.05
N LEU A 455 2.56 -6.88 49.37
CA LEU A 455 1.96 -5.63 48.91
C LEU A 455 1.55 -4.75 50.10
N SER A 456 2.52 -4.09 50.72
CA SER A 456 2.26 -2.92 51.58
C SER A 456 3.44 -1.93 51.51
N PRO A 457 3.18 -0.60 51.54
CA PRO A 457 4.17 0.42 51.22
C PRO A 457 4.98 0.87 52.45
N GLY A 458 6.29 1.04 52.30
CA GLY A 458 7.17 1.54 53.36
C GLY A 458 8.47 2.18 52.84
N ALA A 459 8.49 3.52 52.87
CA ALA A 459 9.58 4.48 53.06
C ALA A 459 11.02 4.31 52.49
N ASN A 460 11.40 5.36 51.74
CA ASN A 460 12.71 5.94 51.31
C ASN A 460 13.81 6.08 52.40
N PRO A 461 15.06 6.58 52.15
CA PRO A 461 15.56 7.41 51.02
C PRO A 461 17.00 7.12 50.49
N GLY A 462 17.40 7.72 49.36
CA GLY A 462 18.83 7.78 48.96
C GLY A 462 19.17 8.30 47.56
N ASP A 463 19.24 9.63 47.42
CA ASP A 463 20.12 10.45 46.56
C ASP A 463 20.28 10.26 45.00
N LYS A 464 19.84 11.32 44.29
CA LYS A 464 20.60 12.16 43.32
C LYS A 464 21.30 11.52 42.09
N LYS A 465 20.78 11.77 40.88
CA LYS A 465 21.23 12.83 39.92
C LYS A 465 20.70 12.63 38.48
N SER A 466 20.31 13.77 37.90
CA SER A 466 20.08 14.15 36.51
C SER A 466 20.49 13.24 35.34
N ALA A 467 19.60 13.09 34.35
CA ALA A 467 19.87 13.48 32.95
C ALA A 467 18.56 13.51 32.11
N ARG A 468 18.26 14.68 31.55
CA ARG A 468 17.23 14.90 30.51
C ARG A 468 17.73 14.33 29.18
N GLY A 469 16.82 13.74 28.39
CA GLY A 469 17.09 13.40 26.99
C GLY A 469 15.91 12.69 26.33
N ARG A 470 14.93 13.46 25.84
CA ARG A 470 13.76 12.97 25.10
C ARG A 470 14.18 12.40 23.74
N THR A 471 13.78 11.17 23.44
CA THR A 471 13.73 10.61 22.08
C THR A 471 12.30 10.70 21.56
N PRO A 472 12.05 11.31 20.39
CA PRO A 472 10.72 11.29 19.77
C PRO A 472 10.41 9.92 19.15
N PRO A 473 9.14 9.49 19.11
CA PRO A 473 8.74 8.24 18.44
C PRO A 473 8.80 8.38 16.91
N PRO A 474 8.99 7.26 16.18
CA PRO A 474 9.15 7.29 14.72
C PRO A 474 7.86 7.72 14.01
N PRO A 475 7.96 8.53 12.93
CA PRO A 475 6.85 8.83 12.04
C PRO A 475 6.14 7.60 11.46
N SER A 476 4.83 7.70 11.31
CA SER A 476 3.98 6.68 10.68
C SER A 476 3.75 6.98 9.20
N PRO A 477 3.70 5.96 8.34
CA PRO A 477 3.50 6.13 6.90
C PRO A 477 2.19 6.84 6.59
N VAL A 478 2.30 7.85 5.72
CA VAL A 478 1.20 8.36 4.91
C VAL A 478 0.55 7.15 4.22
N LEU A 479 -0.77 7.07 4.22
CA LEU A 479 -1.51 6.05 3.48
C LEU A 479 -2.43 6.84 2.55
N ALA A 480 -2.15 6.76 1.24
CA ALA A 480 -2.97 7.42 0.24
C ALA A 480 -4.33 6.71 0.06
N PRO A 481 -5.28 7.36 -0.62
CA PRO A 481 -6.71 7.13 -0.44
C PRO A 481 -7.17 5.77 -0.93
N GLY A 482 -8.16 5.24 -0.22
CA GLY A 482 -8.85 4.01 -0.59
C GLY A 482 -9.64 4.20 -1.87
N SER A 483 -9.28 3.46 -2.91
CA SER A 483 -10.21 3.05 -3.96
C SER A 483 -10.30 1.52 -3.90
N ALA A 484 -11.45 1.05 -3.42
CA ALA A 484 -11.89 -0.32 -3.59
C ALA A 484 -12.35 -0.49 -5.04
N LEU A 485 -11.49 -1.03 -5.91
CA LEU A 485 -11.90 -1.55 -7.21
C LEU A 485 -11.02 -2.74 -7.60
N GLY A 486 -11.67 -3.87 -7.86
CA GLY A 486 -11.26 -4.89 -8.83
C GLY A 486 -10.08 -5.77 -8.45
N SER A 487 -10.39 -7.05 -8.19
CA SER A 487 -9.50 -8.18 -8.39
C SER A 487 -8.60 -8.01 -9.63
N VAL A 488 -7.29 -8.20 -9.45
CA VAL A 488 -6.38 -8.44 -10.58
C VAL A 488 -6.81 -9.77 -11.22
N PRO A 489 -7.14 -9.82 -12.52
CA PRO A 489 -7.37 -11.08 -13.21
C PRO A 489 -6.07 -11.88 -13.19
N THR A 490 -6.12 -13.08 -12.61
CA THR A 490 -5.07 -14.10 -12.66
C THR A 490 -5.02 -14.74 -14.05
N VAL A 491 -4.78 -13.94 -15.08
CA VAL A 491 -4.63 -14.41 -16.47
C VAL A 491 -3.37 -13.75 -17.05
N ALA A 492 -2.22 -14.16 -16.55
CA ALA A 492 -0.91 -13.87 -17.15
C ALA A 492 0.13 -14.97 -16.86
N LEU A 493 -0.36 -16.18 -16.52
CA LEU A 493 0.45 -17.36 -16.22
C LEU A 493 -0.25 -18.60 -16.81
N SER A 494 -0.43 -18.65 -18.13
CA SER A 494 -0.75 -19.90 -18.82
C SER A 494 -0.28 -19.84 -20.26
N SER A 495 1.00 -20.19 -20.46
CA SER A 495 1.51 -20.67 -21.76
C SER A 495 2.89 -21.27 -21.55
N ALA A 496 2.93 -22.40 -20.85
CA ALA A 496 4.06 -23.33 -20.84
C ALA A 496 3.54 -24.74 -20.54
N GLN A 497 2.80 -25.30 -21.49
CA GLN A 497 2.62 -26.75 -21.58
C GLN A 497 3.41 -27.21 -22.80
N VAL A 498 4.58 -27.80 -22.55
CA VAL A 498 5.29 -28.64 -23.52
C VAL A 498 4.57 -29.99 -23.51
N LYS A 499 4.01 -30.38 -24.66
CA LYS A 499 3.49 -31.73 -24.89
C LYS A 499 4.66 -32.72 -24.86
N ARG A 500 4.50 -33.81 -24.11
CA ARG A 500 5.17 -35.09 -24.38
C ARG A 500 4.47 -35.74 -25.56
N VAL A 501 5.16 -35.93 -26.68
CA VAL A 501 5.51 -37.22 -27.32
C VAL A 501 6.74 -36.92 -28.17
#